data_AF-A0A2M9ZYG8-F1
#
_entry.id   AF-A0A2M9ZYG8-F1
#
_cell.length_a   1.000
_cell.length_b   1.000
_cell.length_c   1.000
_cell.angle_alpha   90.00
_cell.angle_beta   90.00
_cell.angle_gamma   90.00
#
_symmetry.space_group_name_H-M   'P 1'
#
loop_
_entity.id
_entity.type
_entity.pdbx_description
1 polymer ?
#
loop_
_entity_poly.entity_id
_entity_poly.type
_entity_poly.pdbx_seq_one_letter_code
_entity_poly.pdbx_strand_id
1 'polypeptide(L)'
;MDFLQKFDTKNRLFFFITAAFGFIGFCISLGRVAVDPKLADFFYNSDSLFFSIIYQELFLKPGANLLNSLNGFGWTPALYFFPDLVQYFALRTIFLATENGGWELTHLSYSAVQWIFLLFGILFLLRKLEKEKISYEKSSLVLTFGFLIGIILILFKQDLFVFLPGFHGGNLAILCWAWGFFYQWEGSNSKKNFILVLGTVFLFSLSDLLFIPYFLFPALGLHFYDWLIRERSIHKIRKIVYIYFPVFLGIVFSRVVFQVLRKSSFVFFPGTAAPKKIGETISTWKWESFFYSFAYLCKENWIYILLIISLFCIVQFLSKKGDGVNLNKQVYLFLILGILVPFIFLIYGFVFGLTGKVGIQGIDRYFGEILLGFLGIGAVCILRISDIPIVKFGLGIVFFLGILFGIYSSYSKGLGLTYYPEKVACLDELAEKNHWKRGVASFWYVRPMRVFSKKGLEPDDYLYDLMLFYWQNNLNWFERENPPYTFAIIDGVDEKIVRKKMGEPLSISYCDKIPIYTFASPEKSLEFVKENRGKIDLWKFSTSRY
;
A
#
# COMPACT_ATOMS: atom_id res chain seq x y z
N MET A 1 32.92 -21.66 -36.40
CA MET A 1 31.58 -21.22 -35.96
C MET A 1 30.98 -22.06 -34.83
N ASP A 2 31.59 -23.20 -34.43
CA ASP A 2 31.06 -24.06 -33.35
C ASP A 2 31.42 -23.66 -31.91
N PHE A 3 32.32 -22.70 -31.70
CA PHE A 3 32.67 -22.23 -30.35
C PHE A 3 31.52 -21.46 -29.68
N LEU A 4 30.63 -20.83 -30.48
CA LEU A 4 29.54 -19.99 -29.98
C LEU A 4 28.30 -20.79 -29.54
N GLN A 5 28.11 -22.04 -29.97
CA GLN A 5 26.98 -22.86 -29.54
C GLN A 5 27.08 -23.29 -28.07
N LYS A 6 28.30 -23.47 -27.54
CA LYS A 6 28.53 -23.73 -26.10
C LYS A 6 28.31 -22.50 -25.20
N PHE A 7 28.15 -21.29 -25.77
CA PHE A 7 27.85 -20.07 -25.01
C PHE A 7 26.35 -19.84 -24.76
N ASP A 8 25.46 -20.45 -25.53
CA ASP A 8 24.02 -20.17 -25.44
C ASP A 8 23.42 -20.66 -24.10
N THR A 9 23.89 -21.79 -23.57
CA THR A 9 23.47 -22.29 -22.25
C THR A 9 24.15 -21.55 -21.08
N LYS A 10 25.41 -21.16 -21.23
CA LYS A 10 26.17 -20.43 -20.19
C LYS A 10 25.60 -19.04 -19.92
N ASN A 11 25.16 -18.35 -20.97
CA ASN A 11 24.56 -17.01 -20.84
C ASN A 11 23.21 -17.07 -20.11
N ARG A 12 22.37 -18.09 -20.39
CA ARG A 12 21.10 -18.28 -19.67
C ARG A 12 21.29 -18.49 -18.18
N LEU A 13 22.26 -19.33 -17.83
CA LEU A 13 22.57 -19.60 -16.42
C LEU A 13 23.04 -18.34 -15.69
N PHE A 14 23.89 -17.52 -16.32
CA PHE A 14 24.33 -16.25 -15.74
C PHE A 14 23.14 -15.35 -15.37
N PHE A 15 22.25 -15.04 -16.32
CA PHE A 15 21.13 -14.14 -16.04
C PHE A 15 20.14 -14.72 -15.02
N PHE A 16 19.92 -16.03 -15.04
CA PHE A 16 19.11 -16.69 -14.01
C PHE A 16 19.72 -16.55 -12.62
N ILE A 17 21.02 -16.84 -12.49
CA ILE A 17 21.76 -16.67 -11.23
C ILE A 17 21.68 -15.22 -10.77
N THR A 18 21.89 -14.24 -11.66
CA THR A 18 21.78 -12.82 -11.31
C THR A 18 20.40 -12.45 -10.77
N ALA A 19 19.31 -12.94 -11.39
CA ALA A 19 17.96 -12.70 -10.89
C ALA A 19 17.70 -13.37 -9.53
N ALA A 20 18.20 -14.60 -9.35
CA ALA A 20 18.10 -15.31 -8.08
C ALA A 20 18.90 -14.60 -6.96
N PHE A 21 20.10 -14.12 -7.25
CA PHE A 21 20.88 -13.27 -6.35
C PHE A 21 20.17 -11.95 -6.05
N GLY A 22 19.49 -11.35 -7.03
CA GLY A 22 18.65 -10.17 -6.82
C GLY A 22 17.55 -10.44 -5.80
N PHE A 23 16.81 -11.54 -5.97
CA PHE A 23 15.79 -11.95 -5.00
C PHE A 23 16.38 -12.20 -3.60
N ILE A 24 17.48 -12.94 -3.50
CA ILE A 24 18.16 -13.20 -2.22
C ILE A 24 18.64 -11.88 -1.60
N GLY A 25 19.24 -10.99 -2.38
CA GLY A 25 19.70 -9.69 -1.92
C GLY A 25 18.57 -8.80 -1.43
N PHE A 26 17.42 -8.85 -2.08
CA PHE A 26 16.22 -8.18 -1.62
C PHE A 26 15.73 -8.75 -0.27
N CYS A 27 15.63 -10.08 -0.13
CA CYS A 27 15.28 -10.70 1.15
C CYS A 27 16.28 -10.37 2.27
N ILE A 28 17.59 -10.33 1.97
CA ILE A 28 18.62 -9.90 2.92
C ILE A 28 18.42 -8.44 3.32
N SER A 29 18.10 -7.55 2.37
CA SER A 29 17.80 -6.15 2.68
C SER A 29 16.58 -6.00 3.59
N LEU A 30 15.55 -6.83 3.46
CA LEU A 30 14.41 -6.85 4.39
C LEU A 30 14.83 -7.22 5.82
N GLY A 31 15.86 -8.04 6.01
CA GLY A 31 16.46 -8.30 7.32
C GLY A 31 17.02 -7.05 8.03
N ARG A 32 17.15 -5.92 7.33
CA ARG A 32 17.49 -4.62 7.95
C ARG A 32 16.38 -4.06 8.82
N VAL A 33 15.12 -4.40 8.53
CA VAL A 33 13.95 -3.77 9.15
C VAL A 33 13.99 -3.92 10.66
N ALA A 34 14.37 -5.09 11.18
CA ALA A 34 14.37 -5.33 12.62
C ALA A 34 15.50 -4.63 13.39
N VAL A 35 16.58 -4.23 12.71
CA VAL A 35 17.79 -3.67 13.37
C VAL A 35 17.96 -2.17 13.15
N ASP A 36 17.20 -1.58 12.23
CA ASP A 36 17.22 -0.14 11.95
C ASP A 36 15.95 0.49 12.51
N PRO A 37 16.03 1.25 13.62
CA PRO A 37 14.85 1.79 14.29
C PRO A 37 13.93 2.58 13.36
N LYS A 38 14.48 3.35 12.41
CA LYS A 38 13.66 4.13 11.47
C LYS A 38 12.90 3.24 10.48
N LEU A 39 13.50 2.14 10.04
CA LEU A 39 12.80 1.17 9.19
C LEU A 39 11.76 0.41 10.01
N ALA A 40 12.11 -0.01 11.23
CA ALA A 40 11.20 -0.71 12.13
C ALA A 40 9.97 0.15 12.45
N ASP A 41 10.17 1.42 12.81
CA ASP A 41 9.09 2.37 13.09
C ASP A 41 8.18 2.56 11.87
N PHE A 42 8.72 2.48 10.65
CA PHE A 42 7.91 2.57 9.44
C PHE A 42 7.15 1.25 9.15
N PHE A 43 7.81 0.10 9.30
CA PHE A 43 7.22 -1.21 9.02
C PHE A 43 6.21 -1.66 10.06
N TYR A 44 6.37 -1.21 11.30
CA TYR A 44 5.59 -1.64 12.46
C TYR A 44 4.84 -0.47 13.11
N ASN A 45 4.47 0.54 12.32
CA ASN A 45 3.56 1.60 12.78
C ASN A 45 2.11 1.11 12.84
N SER A 46 1.26 1.96 13.41
CA SER A 46 -0.16 1.68 13.50
C SER A 46 -0.86 1.48 12.16
N ASP A 47 -0.51 2.21 11.11
CA ASP A 47 -1.15 2.00 9.81
C ASP A 47 -0.85 0.59 9.24
N SER A 48 0.40 0.11 9.34
CA SER A 48 0.81 -1.19 8.79
C SER A 48 0.30 -2.37 9.63
N LEU A 49 0.18 -2.18 10.94
CA LEU A 49 -0.32 -3.19 11.86
C LEU A 49 -1.85 -3.36 11.81
N PHE A 50 -2.54 -2.64 10.93
CA PHE A 50 -4.00 -2.73 10.78
C PHE A 50 -4.49 -4.18 10.61
N PHE A 51 -3.91 -4.95 9.67
CA PHE A 51 -4.32 -6.34 9.48
C PHE A 51 -3.88 -7.26 10.61
N SER A 52 -2.80 -6.93 11.33
CA SER A 52 -2.42 -7.68 12.53
C SER A 52 -3.54 -7.63 13.56
N ILE A 53 -4.09 -6.43 13.80
CA ILE A 53 -5.20 -6.22 14.72
C ILE A 53 -6.47 -6.94 14.26
N ILE A 54 -6.84 -6.82 12.97
CA ILE A 54 -8.02 -7.52 12.46
C ILE A 54 -7.83 -9.04 12.62
N TYR A 55 -6.66 -9.57 12.28
CA TYR A 55 -6.39 -10.99 12.43
C TYR A 55 -6.48 -11.44 13.89
N GLN A 56 -5.92 -10.66 14.83
CA GLN A 56 -6.04 -10.93 16.26
C GLN A 56 -7.50 -10.99 16.70
N GLU A 57 -8.31 -9.99 16.34
CA GLU A 57 -9.73 -9.94 16.70
C GLU A 57 -10.53 -11.07 16.07
N LEU A 58 -10.27 -11.42 14.81
CA LEU A 58 -11.02 -12.45 14.09
C LEU A 58 -10.66 -13.88 14.49
N PHE A 59 -9.40 -14.15 14.85
CA PHE A 59 -8.90 -15.52 14.96
C PHE A 59 -8.20 -15.86 16.27
N LEU A 60 -7.61 -14.89 16.98
CA LEU A 60 -6.74 -15.17 18.13
C LEU A 60 -7.36 -14.81 19.47
N LYS A 61 -8.33 -13.89 19.49
CA LYS A 61 -8.99 -13.47 20.71
C LYS A 61 -9.81 -14.60 21.32
N PRO A 62 -9.83 -14.77 22.66
CA PRO A 62 -10.72 -15.74 23.31
C PRO A 62 -12.18 -15.50 22.91
N GLY A 63 -12.87 -16.55 22.45
CA GLY A 63 -14.25 -16.45 21.96
C GLY A 63 -14.40 -15.80 20.58
N ALA A 64 -13.29 -15.61 19.85
CA ALA A 64 -13.33 -15.09 18.48
C ALA A 64 -14.21 -15.96 17.58
N ASN A 65 -15.15 -15.32 16.93
CA ASN A 65 -15.84 -15.85 15.77
C ASN A 65 -16.18 -14.68 14.85
N LEU A 66 -16.38 -14.97 13.57
CA LEU A 66 -16.59 -13.94 12.55
C LEU A 66 -17.71 -12.96 12.92
N LEU A 67 -18.80 -13.45 13.54
CA LEU A 67 -19.95 -12.64 13.91
C LEU A 67 -19.66 -11.71 15.10
N ASN A 68 -19.00 -12.21 16.14
CA ASN A 68 -18.69 -11.41 17.32
C ASN A 68 -17.58 -10.39 17.06
N SER A 69 -16.57 -10.78 16.29
CA SER A 69 -15.37 -9.98 16.08
C SER A 69 -15.56 -8.84 15.07
N LEU A 70 -16.45 -9.03 14.08
CA LEU A 70 -16.78 -7.98 13.11
C LEU A 70 -17.87 -7.03 13.60
N ASN A 71 -18.69 -7.44 14.57
CA ASN A 71 -19.74 -6.59 15.11
C ASN A 71 -19.14 -5.30 15.70
N GLY A 72 -19.56 -4.15 15.20
CA GLY A 72 -19.08 -2.85 15.65
C GLY A 72 -17.64 -2.55 15.19
N PHE A 73 -17.09 -3.28 14.23
CA PHE A 73 -15.78 -2.98 13.68
C PHE A 73 -15.87 -1.80 12.70
N GLY A 74 -15.08 -0.76 12.93
CA GLY A 74 -14.94 0.36 12.00
C GLY A 74 -13.85 0.08 10.97
N TRP A 75 -14.22 -0.09 9.71
CA TRP A 75 -13.29 -0.27 8.61
C TRP A 75 -12.80 1.07 8.05
N THR A 76 -11.78 1.03 7.20
CA THR A 76 -11.36 2.20 6.41
C THR A 76 -12.22 2.37 5.16
N PRO A 77 -12.28 3.58 4.56
CA PRO A 77 -12.97 3.79 3.28
C PRO A 77 -12.39 2.93 2.14
N ALA A 78 -11.07 2.72 2.13
CA ALA A 78 -10.43 1.70 1.31
C ALA A 78 -10.49 0.37 2.06
N LEU A 79 -11.06 -0.65 1.43
CA LEU A 79 -11.31 -1.94 2.10
C LEU A 79 -10.06 -2.81 2.18
N TYR A 80 -9.16 -2.66 1.20
CA TYR A 80 -7.93 -3.45 1.06
C TYR A 80 -8.15 -4.97 1.04
N PHE A 81 -9.35 -5.42 0.65
CA PHE A 81 -9.73 -6.84 0.63
C PHE A 81 -8.81 -7.69 -0.24
N PHE A 82 -8.38 -7.17 -1.38
CA PHE A 82 -7.51 -7.90 -2.29
C PHE A 82 -6.50 -6.97 -2.97
N PRO A 83 -5.22 -7.37 -3.12
CA PRO A 83 -4.65 -8.63 -2.62
C PRO A 83 -4.29 -8.59 -1.13
N ASP A 84 -4.21 -7.39 -0.53
CA ASP A 84 -3.48 -7.19 0.72
C ASP A 84 -4.00 -8.03 1.89
N LEU A 85 -5.30 -7.93 2.22
CA LEU A 85 -5.90 -8.67 3.34
C LEU A 85 -5.76 -10.18 3.16
N VAL A 86 -6.09 -10.70 1.97
CA VAL A 86 -6.01 -12.14 1.67
C VAL A 86 -4.57 -12.65 1.78
N GLN A 87 -3.62 -11.92 1.19
CA GLN A 87 -2.21 -12.27 1.24
C GLN A 87 -1.68 -12.22 2.68
N TYR A 88 -1.98 -11.16 3.42
CA TYR A 88 -1.53 -10.99 4.79
C TYR A 88 -2.10 -12.09 5.71
N PHE A 89 -3.38 -12.41 5.59
CA PHE A 89 -4.02 -13.45 6.41
C PHE A 89 -3.45 -14.83 6.11
N ALA A 90 -3.27 -15.18 4.83
CA ALA A 90 -2.66 -16.45 4.44
C ALA A 90 -1.24 -16.59 5.02
N LEU A 91 -0.43 -15.54 4.92
CA LEU A 91 0.91 -15.51 5.50
C LEU A 91 0.89 -15.61 7.03
N ARG A 92 -0.03 -14.89 7.69
CA ARG A 92 -0.14 -14.92 9.15
C ARG A 92 -0.52 -16.32 9.63
N THR A 93 -1.41 -17.01 8.93
CA THR A 93 -1.79 -18.40 9.22
C THR A 93 -0.60 -19.35 9.08
N ILE A 94 0.25 -19.17 8.07
CA ILE A 94 1.48 -19.98 7.90
C ILE A 94 2.42 -19.81 9.10
N PHE A 95 2.59 -18.57 9.59
CA PHE A 95 3.47 -18.28 10.73
C PHE A 95 2.76 -18.37 12.08
N LEU A 96 1.56 -18.94 12.15
CA LEU A 96 0.76 -18.95 13.39
C LEU A 96 1.46 -19.69 14.53
N ALA A 97 2.11 -20.81 14.22
CA ALA A 97 2.83 -21.63 15.19
C ALA A 97 4.17 -21.03 15.65
N THR A 98 4.60 -19.91 15.06
CA THR A 98 5.87 -19.27 15.43
C THR A 98 5.68 -18.40 16.67
N GLU A 99 6.18 -18.88 17.81
CA GLU A 99 6.07 -18.19 19.11
C GLU A 99 6.78 -16.82 19.13
N ASN A 100 7.97 -16.72 18.53
CA ASN A 100 8.78 -15.51 18.50
C ASN A 100 8.95 -15.00 17.07
N GLY A 101 8.61 -13.74 16.81
CA GLY A 101 8.80 -13.12 15.50
C GLY A 101 7.71 -13.42 14.47
N GLY A 102 6.61 -14.06 14.85
CA GLY A 102 5.56 -14.45 13.90
C GLY A 102 4.92 -13.27 13.17
N TRP A 103 4.76 -12.12 13.83
CA TRP A 103 4.22 -10.90 13.22
C TRP A 103 5.23 -10.25 12.27
N GLU A 104 6.49 -10.20 12.67
CA GLU A 104 7.60 -9.68 11.87
C GLU A 104 7.80 -10.51 10.60
N LEU A 105 7.89 -11.84 10.73
CA LEU A 105 7.99 -12.76 9.59
C LEU A 105 6.81 -12.64 8.64
N THR A 106 5.61 -12.40 9.16
CA THR A 106 4.41 -12.14 8.33
C THR A 106 4.60 -10.86 7.50
N HIS A 107 5.04 -9.74 8.10
CA HIS A 107 5.25 -8.48 7.40
C HIS A 107 6.39 -8.54 6.38
N LEU A 108 7.52 -9.15 6.74
CA LEU A 108 8.67 -9.29 5.84
C LEU A 108 8.32 -10.21 4.66
N SER A 109 7.62 -11.31 4.91
CA SER A 109 7.15 -12.20 3.85
C SER A 109 6.09 -11.53 2.97
N TYR A 110 5.20 -10.73 3.56
CA TYR A 110 4.23 -9.93 2.81
C TYR A 110 4.95 -8.99 1.85
N SER A 111 5.95 -8.26 2.35
CA SER A 111 6.78 -7.35 1.55
C SER A 111 7.44 -8.07 0.37
N ALA A 112 7.98 -9.26 0.61
CA ALA A 112 8.58 -10.11 -0.41
C ALA A 112 7.57 -10.54 -1.48
N VAL A 113 6.44 -11.13 -1.06
CA VAL A 113 5.41 -11.62 -1.97
C VAL A 113 4.82 -10.46 -2.78
N GLN A 114 4.54 -9.33 -2.14
CA GLN A 114 3.98 -8.14 -2.77
C GLN A 114 4.89 -7.61 -3.89
N TRP A 115 6.18 -7.45 -3.58
CA TRP A 115 7.15 -6.95 -4.55
C TRP A 115 7.34 -7.92 -5.73
N ILE A 116 7.46 -9.22 -5.44
CA ILE A 116 7.50 -10.26 -6.47
C ILE A 116 6.26 -10.18 -7.37
N PHE A 117 5.08 -10.10 -6.76
CA PHE A 117 3.82 -10.07 -7.50
C PHE A 117 3.70 -8.85 -8.43
N LEU A 118 4.20 -7.70 -7.99
CA LEU A 118 4.33 -6.50 -8.82
C LEU A 118 5.27 -6.72 -10.01
N LEU A 119 6.50 -7.21 -9.78
CA LEU A 119 7.49 -7.42 -10.84
C LEU A 119 7.03 -8.44 -11.89
N PHE A 120 6.41 -9.53 -11.45
CA PHE A 120 5.81 -10.51 -12.35
C PHE A 120 4.58 -9.96 -13.08
N GLY A 121 3.82 -9.05 -12.47
CA GLY A 121 2.73 -8.33 -13.12
C GLY A 121 3.23 -7.48 -14.29
N ILE A 122 4.33 -6.74 -14.11
CA ILE A 122 4.97 -5.97 -15.19
C ILE A 122 5.36 -6.92 -16.33
N LEU A 123 6.08 -8.02 -16.03
CA LEU A 123 6.46 -8.99 -17.06
C LEU A 123 5.26 -9.63 -17.76
N PHE A 124 4.20 -9.96 -17.02
CA PHE A 124 2.97 -10.50 -17.56
C PHE A 124 2.35 -9.53 -18.58
N LEU A 125 2.21 -8.25 -18.22
CA LEU A 125 1.70 -7.22 -19.11
C LEU A 125 2.57 -7.08 -20.38
N LEU A 126 3.89 -6.98 -20.20
CA LEU A 126 4.82 -6.82 -21.33
C LEU A 126 4.71 -8.01 -22.29
N ARG A 127 4.62 -9.24 -21.79
CA ARG A 127 4.39 -10.45 -22.62
C ARG A 127 3.05 -10.45 -23.37
N LYS A 128 2.03 -9.73 -22.90
CA LYS A 128 0.74 -9.61 -23.60
C LYS A 128 0.74 -8.52 -24.66
N LEU A 129 1.54 -7.47 -24.46
CA LEU A 129 1.62 -6.34 -25.39
C LEU A 129 2.71 -6.51 -26.44
N GLU A 130 3.77 -7.27 -26.17
CA GLU A 130 4.80 -7.60 -27.15
C GLU A 130 4.33 -8.70 -28.11
N LYS A 131 4.63 -8.51 -29.40
CA LYS A 131 4.37 -9.51 -30.45
C LYS A 131 5.38 -10.66 -30.39
N GLU A 132 6.60 -10.35 -30.00
CA GLU A 132 7.69 -11.32 -29.89
C GLU A 132 7.72 -11.94 -28.49
N LYS A 133 8.19 -13.19 -28.41
CA LYS A 133 8.37 -13.85 -27.11
C LYS A 133 9.56 -13.23 -26.40
N ILE A 134 9.32 -12.63 -25.23
CA ILE A 134 10.39 -12.18 -24.34
C ILE A 134 11.24 -13.38 -23.93
N SER A 135 12.54 -13.32 -24.23
CA SER A 135 13.49 -14.39 -23.87
C SER A 135 13.66 -14.50 -22.34
N TYR A 136 14.18 -15.64 -21.89
CA TYR A 136 14.46 -15.85 -20.46
C TYR A 136 15.51 -14.86 -19.93
N GLU A 137 16.55 -14.59 -20.70
CA GLU A 137 17.63 -13.65 -20.34
C GLU A 137 17.09 -12.24 -20.14
N LYS A 138 16.23 -11.77 -21.06
CA LYS A 138 15.57 -10.46 -20.96
C LYS A 138 14.62 -10.40 -19.76
N SER A 139 13.83 -11.45 -19.54
CA SER A 139 12.94 -11.54 -18.37
C SER A 139 13.75 -11.49 -17.06
N SER A 140 14.85 -12.23 -16.97
CA SER A 140 15.73 -12.25 -15.81
C SER A 140 16.40 -10.89 -15.56
N LEU A 141 16.80 -10.17 -16.60
CA LEU A 141 17.34 -8.80 -16.46
C LEU A 141 16.29 -7.83 -15.90
N VAL A 142 15.05 -7.90 -16.36
CA VAL A 142 13.96 -7.08 -15.83
C VAL A 142 13.69 -7.41 -14.35
N LEU A 143 13.66 -8.69 -13.98
CA LEU A 143 13.52 -9.10 -12.57
C LEU A 143 14.70 -8.60 -11.73
N THR A 144 15.92 -8.76 -12.24
CA THR A 144 17.14 -8.30 -11.56
C THR A 144 17.07 -6.79 -11.30
N PHE A 145 16.71 -6.01 -12.31
CA PHE A 145 16.49 -4.57 -12.17
C PHE A 145 15.45 -4.27 -11.09
N GLY A 146 14.29 -4.93 -11.14
CA GLY A 146 13.24 -4.76 -10.13
C GLY A 146 13.69 -5.08 -8.70
N PHE A 147 14.41 -6.17 -8.50
CA PHE A 147 14.96 -6.52 -7.18
C PHE A 147 16.03 -5.53 -6.72
N LEU A 148 16.91 -5.07 -7.62
CA LEU A 148 17.88 -4.04 -7.30
C LEU A 148 17.21 -2.74 -6.87
N ILE A 149 16.15 -2.30 -7.55
CA ILE A 149 15.36 -1.14 -7.11
C ILE A 149 14.75 -1.40 -5.74
N GLY A 150 14.17 -2.58 -5.48
CA GLY A 150 13.67 -2.95 -4.16
C GLY A 150 14.72 -2.83 -3.05
N ILE A 151 15.94 -3.31 -3.30
CA ILE A 151 17.08 -3.18 -2.37
C ILE A 151 17.40 -1.71 -2.11
N ILE A 152 17.45 -0.88 -3.16
CA ILE A 152 17.71 0.56 -3.05
C ILE A 152 16.62 1.24 -2.19
N LEU A 153 15.34 0.96 -2.44
CA LEU A 153 14.24 1.53 -1.67
C LEU A 153 14.36 1.24 -0.17
N ILE A 154 14.69 -0.01 0.20
CA ILE A 154 14.91 -0.40 1.60
C ILE A 154 16.14 0.31 2.20
N LEU A 155 17.27 0.29 1.49
CA LEU A 155 18.52 0.88 2.01
C LEU A 155 18.42 2.40 2.20
N PHE A 156 17.71 3.09 1.31
CA PHE A 156 17.52 4.53 1.34
C PHE A 156 16.23 4.98 2.05
N LYS A 157 15.41 4.03 2.52
CA LYS A 157 14.15 4.27 3.25
C LYS A 157 13.15 5.09 2.43
N GLN A 158 13.11 4.84 1.12
CA GLN A 158 12.25 5.55 0.16
C GLN A 158 11.07 4.66 -0.26
N ASP A 159 9.89 5.28 -0.45
CA ASP A 159 8.66 4.65 -0.94
C ASP A 159 8.30 3.33 -0.25
N LEU A 160 8.65 3.21 1.03
CA LEU A 160 8.52 1.97 1.79
C LEU A 160 7.07 1.47 1.87
N PHE A 161 6.09 2.36 1.67
CA PHE A 161 4.66 2.05 1.64
C PHE A 161 4.30 0.96 0.62
N VAL A 162 5.08 0.79 -0.46
CA VAL A 162 4.85 -0.27 -1.46
C VAL A 162 5.04 -1.68 -0.90
N PHE A 163 5.81 -1.80 0.18
CA PHE A 163 6.08 -3.05 0.87
C PHE A 163 5.08 -3.33 2.00
N LEU A 164 4.27 -2.34 2.39
CA LEU A 164 3.43 -2.42 3.59
C LEU A 164 1.98 -2.80 3.27
N PRO A 165 1.35 -3.61 4.12
CA PRO A 165 -0.07 -3.91 4.01
C PRO A 165 -0.93 -2.68 4.36
N GLY A 166 -2.03 -2.45 3.63
CA GLY A 166 -2.99 -1.38 3.95
C GLY A 166 -2.56 0.03 3.52
N PHE A 167 -1.54 0.12 2.65
CA PHE A 167 -0.98 1.38 2.13
C PHE A 167 -1.22 1.60 0.63
N HIS A 168 -2.28 1.01 0.06
CA HIS A 168 -2.57 1.02 -1.38
C HIS A 168 -1.53 0.29 -2.25
N GLY A 169 -0.45 -0.25 -1.68
CA GLY A 169 0.56 -1.04 -2.38
C GLY A 169 -0.04 -2.23 -3.14
N GLY A 170 -1.12 -2.81 -2.60
CA GLY A 170 -1.98 -3.78 -3.26
C GLY A 170 -2.34 -3.43 -4.69
N ASN A 171 -2.90 -2.24 -4.87
CA ASN A 171 -3.34 -1.71 -6.15
C ASN A 171 -2.20 -1.62 -7.16
N LEU A 172 -1.01 -1.23 -6.72
CA LEU A 172 0.16 -1.12 -7.59
C LEU A 172 0.59 -2.51 -8.09
N ALA A 173 0.61 -3.51 -7.20
CA ALA A 173 1.03 -4.86 -7.58
C ALA A 173 0.08 -5.52 -8.58
N ILE A 174 -1.23 -5.27 -8.47
CA ILE A 174 -2.26 -5.85 -9.37
C ILE A 174 -2.45 -5.09 -10.68
N LEU A 175 -2.05 -3.82 -10.77
CA LEU A 175 -2.43 -2.95 -11.89
C LEU A 175 -1.98 -3.52 -13.24
N CYS A 176 -0.74 -4.00 -13.31
CA CYS A 176 -0.21 -4.59 -14.53
C CYS A 176 -0.88 -5.92 -14.89
N TRP A 177 -1.32 -6.71 -13.90
CA TRP A 177 -2.12 -7.90 -14.15
C TRP A 177 -3.48 -7.54 -14.76
N ALA A 178 -4.14 -6.53 -14.20
CA ALA A 178 -5.43 -6.04 -14.71
C ALA A 178 -5.32 -5.54 -16.15
N TRP A 179 -4.29 -4.75 -16.46
CA TRP A 179 -4.02 -4.35 -17.84
C TRP A 179 -3.72 -5.55 -18.74
N GLY A 180 -2.96 -6.54 -18.25
CA GLY A 180 -2.67 -7.74 -19.03
C GLY A 180 -3.94 -8.50 -19.42
N PHE A 181 -4.87 -8.69 -18.48
CA PHE A 181 -6.19 -9.29 -18.78
C PHE A 181 -7.03 -8.42 -19.71
N PHE A 182 -7.01 -7.10 -19.52
CA PHE A 182 -7.71 -6.15 -20.38
C PHE A 182 -7.23 -6.20 -21.83
N TYR A 183 -5.93 -6.21 -22.07
CA TYR A 183 -5.37 -6.30 -23.41
C TYR A 183 -5.55 -7.70 -24.03
N GLN A 184 -5.63 -8.76 -23.22
CA GLN A 184 -6.05 -10.08 -23.70
C GLN A 184 -7.50 -10.09 -24.16
N TRP A 185 -8.40 -9.40 -23.44
CA TRP A 185 -9.78 -9.20 -23.87
C TRP A 185 -9.86 -8.41 -25.17
N GLU A 186 -9.15 -7.27 -25.27
CA GLU A 186 -9.09 -6.46 -26.50
C GLU A 186 -8.67 -7.29 -27.72
N GLY A 187 -7.66 -8.15 -27.58
CA GLY A 187 -7.13 -8.94 -28.69
C GLY A 187 -7.95 -10.17 -29.07
N SER A 188 -8.58 -10.85 -28.12
CA SER A 188 -9.23 -12.16 -28.35
C SER A 188 -10.75 -12.12 -28.37
N ASN A 189 -11.38 -11.13 -27.72
CA ASN A 189 -12.82 -11.04 -27.52
C ASN A 189 -13.47 -12.33 -26.96
N SER A 190 -12.74 -13.12 -26.16
CA SER A 190 -13.23 -14.41 -25.64
C SER A 190 -14.02 -14.25 -24.33
N LYS A 191 -15.05 -15.09 -24.13
CA LYS A 191 -15.86 -15.11 -22.89
C LYS A 191 -15.03 -15.25 -21.62
N LYS A 192 -13.97 -16.06 -21.67
CA LYS A 192 -13.03 -16.23 -20.55
C LYS A 192 -12.36 -14.90 -20.19
N ASN A 193 -11.85 -14.17 -21.17
CA ASN A 193 -11.17 -12.91 -20.92
C ASN A 193 -12.14 -11.80 -20.51
N PHE A 194 -13.39 -11.83 -20.99
CA PHE A 194 -14.46 -10.97 -20.49
C PHE A 194 -14.67 -11.15 -18.98
N ILE A 195 -14.85 -12.39 -18.53
CA ILE A 195 -15.09 -12.72 -17.13
C ILE A 195 -13.87 -12.35 -16.27
N LEU A 196 -12.66 -12.60 -16.77
CA LEU A 196 -11.43 -12.19 -16.08
C LEU A 196 -11.38 -10.68 -15.88
N VAL A 197 -11.57 -9.88 -16.94
CA VAL A 197 -11.57 -8.40 -16.82
C VAL A 197 -12.66 -7.92 -15.86
N LEU A 198 -13.89 -8.44 -16.01
CA LEU A 198 -15.01 -8.12 -15.14
C LEU A 198 -14.66 -8.40 -13.66
N GLY A 199 -14.23 -9.63 -13.37
CA GLY A 199 -13.93 -10.08 -12.01
C GLY A 199 -12.75 -9.33 -11.39
N THR A 200 -11.68 -9.11 -12.16
CA THR A 200 -10.52 -8.34 -11.74
C THR A 200 -10.89 -6.89 -11.43
N VAL A 201 -11.60 -6.20 -12.33
CA VAL A 201 -12.03 -4.82 -12.10
C VAL A 201 -13.01 -4.73 -10.93
N PHE A 202 -13.94 -5.68 -10.80
CA PHE A 202 -14.85 -5.77 -9.67
C PHE A 202 -14.12 -5.87 -8.33
N LEU A 203 -13.25 -6.88 -8.19
CA LEU A 203 -12.53 -7.15 -6.93
C LEU A 203 -11.64 -5.97 -6.54
N PHE A 204 -10.95 -5.37 -7.51
CA PHE A 204 -9.94 -4.35 -7.23
C PHE A 204 -10.57 -2.99 -6.96
N SER A 205 -11.62 -2.63 -7.71
CA SER A 205 -12.40 -1.43 -7.43
C SER A 205 -13.11 -1.52 -6.08
N LEU A 206 -13.53 -2.73 -5.66
CA LEU A 206 -14.16 -2.95 -4.36
C LEU A 206 -13.12 -2.87 -3.23
N SER A 207 -11.93 -3.43 -3.46
CA SER A 207 -10.82 -3.38 -2.51
C SER A 207 -10.36 -1.95 -2.26
N ASP A 208 -10.11 -1.19 -3.31
CA ASP A 208 -9.61 0.17 -3.20
C ASP A 208 -9.93 1.00 -4.44
N LEU A 209 -10.68 2.08 -4.24
CA LEU A 209 -11.19 2.95 -5.30
C LEU A 209 -10.10 3.66 -6.10
N LEU A 210 -8.87 3.79 -5.57
CA LEU A 210 -7.73 4.35 -6.33
C LEU A 210 -7.37 3.50 -7.54
N PHE A 211 -7.72 2.22 -7.55
CA PHE A 211 -7.52 1.33 -8.69
C PHE A 211 -8.17 1.89 -9.96
N ILE A 212 -9.38 2.45 -9.85
CA ILE A 212 -10.18 2.90 -11.00
C ILE A 212 -9.41 3.93 -11.84
N PRO A 213 -8.98 5.09 -11.30
CA PRO A 213 -8.23 6.08 -12.06
C PRO A 213 -6.85 5.57 -12.51
N TYR A 214 -6.14 4.80 -11.67
CA TYR A 214 -4.87 4.17 -12.06
C TYR A 214 -5.01 3.27 -13.28
N PHE A 215 -6.11 2.52 -13.36
CA PHE A 215 -6.39 1.62 -14.47
C PHE A 215 -6.95 2.35 -15.70
N LEU A 216 -7.96 3.19 -15.50
CA LEU A 216 -8.73 3.80 -16.58
C LEU A 216 -7.98 4.91 -17.29
N PHE A 217 -7.33 5.84 -16.59
CA PHE A 217 -6.73 7.00 -17.24
C PHE A 217 -5.61 6.63 -18.22
N PRO A 218 -4.65 5.74 -17.87
CA PRO A 218 -3.65 5.30 -18.84
C PRO A 218 -4.24 4.54 -20.03
N ALA A 219 -5.19 3.63 -19.78
CA ALA A 219 -5.81 2.85 -20.85
C ALA A 219 -6.66 3.73 -21.80
N LEU A 220 -7.49 4.62 -21.25
CA LEU A 220 -8.31 5.56 -22.02
C LEU A 220 -7.44 6.58 -22.74
N GLY A 221 -6.41 7.11 -22.08
CA GLY A 221 -5.46 8.04 -22.69
C GLY A 221 -4.79 7.42 -23.92
N LEU A 222 -4.40 6.14 -23.85
CA LEU A 222 -3.85 5.41 -24.98
C LEU A 222 -4.87 5.24 -26.12
N HIS A 223 -6.09 4.80 -25.81
CA HIS A 223 -7.13 4.63 -26.84
C HIS A 223 -7.58 5.95 -27.47
N PHE A 224 -7.63 7.03 -26.68
CA PHE A 224 -7.94 8.36 -27.15
C PHE A 224 -6.83 8.90 -28.06
N TYR A 225 -5.57 8.72 -27.68
CA TYR A 225 -4.42 9.04 -28.52
C TYR A 225 -4.48 8.27 -29.86
N ASP A 226 -4.73 6.97 -29.81
CA ASP A 226 -4.88 6.12 -31.00
C ASP A 226 -6.04 6.59 -31.90
N TRP A 227 -7.16 7.03 -31.33
CA TRP A 227 -8.29 7.56 -32.10
C TRP A 227 -7.99 8.93 -32.71
N LEU A 228 -7.45 9.86 -31.93
CA LEU A 228 -7.23 11.25 -32.33
C LEU A 228 -6.20 11.38 -33.46
N ILE A 229 -5.12 10.59 -33.39
CA ILE A 229 -3.95 10.70 -34.27
C ILE A 229 -4.03 9.76 -35.47
N ARG A 230 -4.56 8.53 -35.31
CA ARG A 230 -4.49 7.53 -36.38
C ARG A 230 -5.77 7.44 -37.21
N GLU A 231 -6.92 7.34 -36.56
CA GLU A 231 -8.17 7.04 -37.27
C GLU A 231 -9.37 7.59 -36.50
N ARG A 232 -9.86 8.74 -36.95
CA ARG A 232 -11.07 9.37 -36.43
C ARG A 232 -12.31 8.74 -37.07
N SER A 233 -12.68 7.55 -36.61
CA SER A 233 -13.88 6.85 -37.08
C SER A 233 -14.86 6.54 -35.95
N ILE A 234 -16.16 6.66 -36.23
CA ILE A 234 -17.24 6.29 -35.30
C ILE A 234 -17.18 4.80 -34.96
N HIS A 235 -16.81 3.96 -35.93
CA HIS A 235 -16.60 2.53 -35.74
C HIS A 235 -15.55 2.24 -34.66
N LYS A 236 -14.45 3.00 -34.63
CA LYS A 236 -13.42 2.88 -33.59
C LYS A 236 -13.94 3.27 -32.21
N ILE A 237 -14.76 4.32 -32.10
CA ILE A 237 -15.42 4.70 -30.84
C ILE A 237 -16.34 3.58 -30.35
N ARG A 238 -17.18 3.01 -31.24
CA ARG A 238 -18.04 1.87 -30.88
C ARG A 238 -17.24 0.67 -30.39
N LYS A 239 -16.11 0.37 -31.03
CA LYS A 239 -15.18 -0.68 -30.61
C LYS A 239 -14.60 -0.39 -29.23
N ILE A 240 -14.14 0.84 -28.97
CA ILE A 240 -13.66 1.26 -27.65
C ILE A 240 -14.75 1.04 -26.61
N VAL A 241 -15.96 1.57 -26.81
CA VAL A 241 -17.09 1.40 -25.88
C VAL A 241 -17.34 -0.08 -25.56
N TYR A 242 -17.34 -0.94 -26.58
CA TYR A 242 -17.50 -2.38 -26.39
C TYR A 242 -16.37 -3.01 -25.56
N ILE A 243 -15.11 -2.64 -25.81
CA ILE A 243 -13.95 -3.14 -25.04
C ILE A 243 -14.04 -2.77 -23.56
N TYR A 244 -14.56 -1.57 -23.24
CA TYR A 244 -14.74 -1.11 -21.86
C TYR A 244 -16.00 -1.62 -21.17
N PHE A 245 -16.88 -2.34 -21.87
CA PHE A 245 -18.10 -2.87 -21.27
C PHE A 245 -17.88 -3.77 -20.03
N PRO A 246 -16.97 -4.78 -20.03
CA PRO A 246 -16.68 -5.55 -18.83
C PRO A 246 -16.08 -4.70 -17.69
N VAL A 247 -15.29 -3.67 -18.04
CA VAL A 247 -14.73 -2.74 -17.05
C VAL A 247 -15.84 -1.95 -16.37
N PHE A 248 -16.77 -1.39 -17.17
CA PHE A 248 -17.93 -0.67 -16.67
C PHE A 248 -18.78 -1.55 -15.75
N LEU A 249 -19.11 -2.77 -16.17
CA LEU A 249 -19.87 -3.71 -15.35
C LEU A 249 -19.14 -4.06 -14.04
N GLY A 250 -17.82 -4.28 -14.08
CA GLY A 250 -17.01 -4.53 -12.88
C GLY A 250 -17.08 -3.37 -11.88
N ILE A 251 -16.95 -2.13 -12.35
CA ILE A 251 -17.08 -0.92 -11.52
C ILE A 251 -18.49 -0.79 -10.94
N VAL A 252 -19.53 -1.03 -11.75
CA VAL A 252 -20.93 -0.97 -11.30
C VAL A 252 -21.19 -2.01 -10.22
N PHE A 253 -20.79 -3.27 -10.42
CA PHE A 253 -20.94 -4.31 -9.41
C PHE A 253 -20.18 -3.99 -8.13
N SER A 254 -18.94 -3.49 -8.26
CA SER A 254 -18.14 -3.06 -7.10
C SER A 254 -18.87 -1.97 -6.32
N ARG A 255 -19.41 -0.97 -7.02
CA ARG A 255 -20.17 0.11 -6.39
C ARG A 255 -21.43 -0.40 -5.71
N VAL A 256 -22.19 -1.30 -6.34
CA VAL A 256 -23.39 -1.90 -5.74
C VAL A 256 -23.03 -2.66 -4.47
N VAL A 257 -22.02 -3.54 -4.51
CA VAL A 257 -21.57 -4.29 -3.34
C VAL A 257 -21.06 -3.37 -2.24
N PHE A 258 -20.27 -2.34 -2.59
CA PHE A 258 -19.81 -1.34 -1.62
C PHE A 258 -20.98 -0.59 -0.97
N GLN A 259 -22.05 -0.26 -1.71
CA GLN A 259 -23.23 0.35 -1.12
C GLN A 259 -23.97 -0.59 -0.17
N VAL A 260 -24.04 -1.88 -0.49
CA VAL A 260 -24.61 -2.89 0.41
C VAL A 260 -23.78 -3.00 1.68
N LEU A 261 -22.45 -3.11 1.56
CA LEU A 261 -21.53 -3.15 2.70
C LEU A 261 -21.66 -1.89 3.56
N ARG A 262 -21.71 -0.70 2.96
CA ARG A 262 -21.87 0.58 3.69
C ARG A 262 -23.20 0.71 4.42
N LYS A 263 -24.25 0.03 3.97
CA LYS A 263 -25.55 -0.02 4.65
C LYS A 263 -25.60 -1.06 5.76
N SER A 264 -24.56 -1.88 5.91
CA SER A 264 -24.47 -2.83 7.00
C SER A 264 -24.36 -2.09 8.33
N SER A 265 -25.24 -2.40 9.28
CA SER A 265 -25.12 -1.98 10.68
C SER A 265 -24.09 -2.83 11.45
N PHE A 266 -23.65 -3.93 10.86
CA PHE A 266 -22.81 -4.94 11.50
C PHE A 266 -21.32 -4.58 11.42
N VAL A 267 -20.84 -4.19 10.23
CA VAL A 267 -19.50 -3.61 10.03
C VAL A 267 -19.66 -2.19 9.56
N PHE A 268 -18.96 -1.28 10.22
CA PHE A 268 -19.06 0.14 9.92
C PHE A 268 -18.06 0.56 8.84
N PHE A 269 -18.55 1.17 7.76
CA PHE A 269 -17.73 1.76 6.70
C PHE A 269 -17.91 3.28 6.67
N PRO A 270 -17.04 4.03 7.35
CA PRO A 270 -17.13 5.47 7.43
C PRO A 270 -16.88 6.16 6.11
N GLY A 271 -17.57 7.27 5.93
CA GLY A 271 -17.20 8.29 4.98
C GLY A 271 -17.80 8.10 3.59
N THR A 272 -18.15 9.24 3.02
CA THR A 272 -18.03 9.46 1.59
C THR A 272 -17.17 10.70 1.47
N ALA A 273 -16.09 10.63 0.71
CA ALA A 273 -15.54 11.84 0.10
C ALA A 273 -16.60 12.36 -0.88
N ALA A 274 -17.62 13.02 -0.34
CA ALA A 274 -18.59 13.73 -1.15
C ALA A 274 -17.86 14.97 -1.66
N PRO A 275 -17.83 15.20 -2.99
CA PRO A 275 -17.23 16.41 -3.50
C PRO A 275 -17.94 17.60 -2.86
N LYS A 276 -17.18 18.62 -2.44
CA LYS A 276 -17.76 19.95 -2.29
C LYS A 276 -18.45 20.30 -3.61
N LYS A 277 -19.55 21.08 -3.56
CA LYS A 277 -20.20 21.51 -4.79
C LYS A 277 -19.15 22.14 -5.68
N ILE A 278 -19.05 21.72 -6.94
CA ILE A 278 -17.98 22.14 -7.86
C ILE A 278 -17.83 23.67 -7.89
N GLY A 279 -18.94 24.41 -7.83
CA GLY A 279 -18.94 25.88 -7.74
C GLY A 279 -18.28 26.46 -6.48
N GLU A 280 -18.51 25.84 -5.32
CA GLU A 280 -17.85 26.24 -4.05
C GLU A 280 -16.35 25.94 -4.11
N THR A 281 -15.95 24.80 -4.70
CA THR A 281 -14.53 24.48 -4.87
C THR A 281 -13.82 25.47 -5.79
N ILE A 282 -14.42 25.80 -6.94
CA ILE A 282 -13.83 26.78 -7.87
C ILE A 282 -13.69 28.14 -7.19
N SER A 283 -14.69 28.57 -6.43
CA SER A 283 -14.65 29.87 -5.71
C SER A 283 -13.59 29.94 -4.61
N THR A 284 -13.17 28.79 -4.06
CA THR A 284 -12.17 28.71 -2.97
C THR A 284 -10.79 28.26 -3.46
N TRP A 285 -10.60 28.15 -4.78
CA TRP A 285 -9.35 27.69 -5.37
C TRP A 285 -8.21 28.68 -5.16
N LYS A 286 -7.19 28.26 -4.38
CA LYS A 286 -5.97 29.03 -4.19
C LYS A 286 -4.86 28.47 -5.07
N TRP A 287 -4.54 29.18 -6.16
CA TRP A 287 -3.48 28.79 -7.09
C TRP A 287 -2.13 28.61 -6.40
N GLU A 288 -1.80 29.44 -5.42
CA GLU A 288 -0.58 29.32 -4.61
C GLU A 288 -0.48 27.96 -3.92
N SER A 289 -1.57 27.50 -3.30
CA SER A 289 -1.61 26.18 -2.63
C SER A 289 -1.48 25.04 -3.63
N PHE A 290 -2.07 25.18 -4.83
CA PHE A 290 -1.92 24.20 -5.91
C PHE A 290 -0.49 24.12 -6.41
N PHE A 291 0.13 25.25 -6.76
CA PHE A 291 1.52 25.28 -7.22
C PHE A 291 2.49 24.83 -6.15
N TYR A 292 2.23 25.14 -4.87
CA TYR A 292 3.01 24.59 -3.77
C TYR A 292 2.91 23.06 -3.71
N SER A 293 1.70 22.50 -3.82
CA SER A 293 1.50 21.05 -3.77
C SER A 293 2.08 20.36 -5.02
N PHE A 294 2.01 20.99 -6.19
CA PHE A 294 2.65 20.52 -7.42
C PHE A 294 4.17 20.55 -7.31
N ALA A 295 4.74 21.64 -6.81
CA ALA A 295 6.17 21.78 -6.57
C ALA A 295 6.66 20.75 -5.53
N TYR A 296 5.87 20.50 -4.48
CA TYR A 296 6.14 19.45 -3.51
C TYR A 296 6.14 18.07 -4.16
N LEU A 297 5.10 17.71 -4.92
CA LEU A 297 5.03 16.45 -5.67
C LEU A 297 6.26 16.25 -6.56
N CYS A 298 6.61 17.26 -7.37
CA CYS A 298 7.78 17.25 -8.24
C CYS A 298 9.08 17.15 -7.44
N LYS A 299 9.20 17.85 -6.31
CA LYS A 299 10.39 17.85 -5.45
C LYS A 299 10.59 16.51 -4.77
N GLU A 300 9.55 15.88 -4.24
CA GLU A 300 9.69 14.57 -3.59
C GLU A 300 9.94 13.45 -4.61
N ASN A 301 9.44 13.60 -5.85
CA ASN A 301 9.52 12.56 -6.89
C ASN A 301 10.46 12.90 -8.05
N TRP A 302 11.36 13.88 -7.90
CA TRP A 302 12.13 14.43 -9.01
C TRP A 302 13.00 13.39 -9.72
N ILE A 303 13.57 12.44 -8.96
CA ILE A 303 14.40 11.36 -9.49
C ILE A 303 13.57 10.48 -10.42
N TYR A 304 12.39 10.05 -9.99
CA TYR A 304 11.52 9.20 -10.81
C TYR A 304 11.05 9.93 -12.06
N ILE A 305 10.62 11.19 -11.93
CA ILE A 305 10.15 11.99 -13.07
C ILE A 305 11.27 12.14 -14.10
N LEU A 306 12.50 12.48 -13.66
CA LEU A 306 13.66 12.61 -14.53
C LEU A 306 13.98 11.28 -15.23
N LEU A 307 13.98 10.17 -14.48
CA LEU A 307 14.27 8.85 -15.03
C LEU A 307 13.20 8.38 -16.02
N ILE A 308 11.92 8.60 -15.71
CA ILE A 308 10.79 8.30 -16.60
C ILE A 308 10.95 9.04 -17.94
N ILE A 309 11.20 10.36 -17.90
CA ILE A 309 11.37 11.18 -19.10
C ILE A 309 12.62 10.75 -19.89
N SER A 310 13.75 10.52 -19.20
CA SER A 310 15.00 10.11 -19.83
C SER A 310 14.89 8.76 -20.52
N LEU A 311 14.32 7.77 -19.81
CA LEU A 311 14.09 6.43 -20.35
C LEU A 311 13.06 6.45 -21.48
N PHE A 312 12.02 7.27 -21.37
CA PHE A 312 11.08 7.50 -22.47
C PHE A 312 11.80 7.99 -23.73
N CYS A 313 12.65 9.04 -23.61
CA CYS A 313 13.43 9.56 -24.73
C CYS A 313 14.36 8.50 -25.33
N ILE A 314 15.04 7.70 -24.50
CA ILE A 314 15.89 6.59 -24.96
C ILE A 314 15.08 5.58 -25.78
N VAL A 315 13.91 5.16 -25.27
CA VAL A 315 13.07 4.19 -25.98
C VAL A 315 12.53 4.77 -27.30
N GLN A 316 12.16 6.05 -27.34
CA GLN A 316 11.74 6.70 -28.58
C GLN A 316 12.89 6.75 -29.61
N PHE A 317 14.12 7.02 -29.17
CA PHE A 317 15.29 7.06 -30.06
C PHE A 317 15.65 5.67 -30.63
N LEU A 318 15.45 4.61 -29.85
CA LEU A 318 15.72 3.23 -30.25
C LEU A 318 14.62 2.62 -31.13
N SER A 319 13.44 3.23 -31.17
CA SER A 319 12.33 2.75 -32.00
C SER A 319 12.68 2.92 -33.48
N LYS A 320 12.65 1.82 -34.27
CA LYS A 320 13.03 1.88 -35.68
C LYS A 320 11.99 2.68 -36.47
N LYS A 321 12.45 3.51 -37.42
CA LYS A 321 11.57 4.17 -38.42
C LYS A 321 10.83 3.08 -39.22
N GLY A 322 9.57 2.82 -38.86
CA GLY A 322 8.75 1.77 -39.47
C GLY A 322 8.03 0.88 -38.43
N ASP A 323 8.49 0.88 -37.18
CA ASP A 323 7.77 0.27 -36.06
C ASP A 323 6.52 1.10 -35.79
N GLY A 324 5.39 0.71 -36.39
CA GLY A 324 4.13 1.42 -36.18
C GLY A 324 3.82 1.58 -34.68
N VAL A 325 3.12 2.66 -34.31
CA VAL A 325 2.79 3.08 -32.92
C VAL A 325 2.22 1.97 -32.00
N ASN A 326 1.80 0.81 -32.53
CA ASN A 326 1.43 -0.36 -31.71
C ASN A 326 2.60 -0.94 -30.89
N LEU A 327 3.85 -0.76 -31.31
CA LEU A 327 5.04 -1.21 -30.57
C LEU A 327 5.39 -0.33 -29.36
N ASN A 328 4.79 0.87 -29.23
CA ASN A 328 5.06 1.80 -28.13
C ASN A 328 3.91 1.90 -27.10
N LYS A 329 2.87 1.04 -27.21
CA LYS A 329 1.73 1.04 -26.29
C LYS A 329 2.17 0.95 -24.83
N GLN A 330 3.14 0.09 -24.50
CA GLN A 330 3.59 -0.09 -23.10
C GLN A 330 4.25 1.17 -22.56
N VAL A 331 5.08 1.82 -23.38
CA VAL A 331 5.82 3.03 -23.03
C VAL A 331 4.87 4.17 -22.69
N TYR A 332 3.87 4.41 -23.55
CA TYR A 332 2.87 5.45 -23.31
C TYR A 332 1.99 5.13 -22.11
N LEU A 333 1.63 3.86 -21.90
CA LEU A 333 0.83 3.45 -20.75
C LEU A 333 1.52 3.81 -19.43
N PHE A 334 2.79 3.44 -19.28
CA PHE A 334 3.58 3.74 -18.10
C PHE A 334 3.97 5.23 -17.99
N LEU A 335 4.13 5.95 -19.11
CA LEU A 335 4.35 7.40 -19.10
C LEU A 335 3.12 8.14 -18.56
N ILE A 336 1.94 7.78 -19.08
CA ILE A 336 0.67 8.38 -18.62
C ILE A 336 0.47 8.06 -17.14
N LEU A 337 0.73 6.82 -16.73
CA LEU A 337 0.67 6.42 -15.32
C LEU A 337 1.62 7.23 -14.44
N GLY A 338 2.89 7.36 -14.82
CA GLY A 338 3.91 7.98 -13.96
C GLY A 338 3.95 9.52 -13.99
N ILE A 339 3.31 10.16 -14.97
CA ILE A 339 3.37 11.63 -15.14
C ILE A 339 1.97 12.26 -15.12
N LEU A 340 1.05 11.77 -15.96
CA LEU A 340 -0.25 12.43 -16.14
C LEU A 340 -1.23 12.08 -15.02
N VAL A 341 -1.26 10.83 -14.56
CA VAL A 341 -2.16 10.39 -13.49
C VAL A 341 -1.90 11.14 -12.16
N PRO A 342 -0.65 11.28 -11.68
CA PRO A 342 -0.35 12.08 -10.50
C PRO A 342 -0.85 13.52 -10.60
N PHE A 343 -0.71 14.13 -11.78
CA PHE A 343 -1.21 15.49 -12.02
C PHE A 343 -2.75 15.55 -11.95
N ILE A 344 -3.45 14.57 -12.52
CA ILE A 344 -4.92 14.48 -12.42
C ILE A 344 -5.34 14.26 -10.96
N PHE A 345 -4.61 13.44 -10.20
CA PHE A 345 -4.84 13.21 -8.79
C PHE A 345 -4.64 14.46 -7.94
N LEU A 346 -3.65 15.28 -8.27
CA LEU A 346 -3.49 16.57 -7.64
C LEU A 346 -4.71 17.46 -7.88
N ILE A 347 -5.18 17.56 -9.13
CA ILE A 347 -6.40 18.32 -9.46
C ILE A 347 -7.60 17.76 -8.69
N TYR A 348 -7.76 16.44 -8.67
CA TYR A 348 -8.85 15.77 -7.95
C TYR A 348 -8.81 16.08 -6.46
N GLY A 349 -7.64 15.99 -5.81
CA GLY A 349 -7.47 16.32 -4.41
C GLY A 349 -7.91 17.75 -4.07
N PHE A 350 -7.60 18.71 -4.95
CA PHE A 350 -8.07 20.09 -4.80
C PHE A 350 -9.58 20.23 -5.04
N VAL A 351 -10.13 19.58 -6.07
CA VAL A 351 -11.58 19.59 -6.38
C VAL A 351 -12.41 19.05 -5.21
N PHE A 352 -11.88 18.06 -4.49
CA PHE A 352 -12.52 17.45 -3.32
C PHE A 352 -12.19 18.16 -2.00
N GLY A 353 -11.38 19.22 -2.03
CA GLY A 353 -11.01 19.99 -0.84
C GLY A 353 -10.16 19.20 0.15
N LEU A 354 -9.38 18.21 -0.32
CA LEU A 354 -8.43 17.42 0.47
C LEU A 354 -7.15 18.20 0.81
N THR A 355 -7.17 19.53 0.67
CA THR A 355 -6.06 20.42 0.91
C THR A 355 -5.98 20.76 2.40
N GLY A 356 -4.84 20.49 3.04
CA GLY A 356 -4.52 21.04 4.35
C GLY A 356 -4.34 22.57 4.31
N LYS A 357 -4.01 23.19 5.45
CA LYS A 357 -3.83 24.65 5.56
C LYS A 357 -2.81 25.24 4.57
N VAL A 358 -1.83 24.45 4.15
CA VAL A 358 -0.72 24.84 3.25
C VAL A 358 -0.84 24.13 1.88
N GLY A 359 -1.93 23.40 1.64
CA GLY A 359 -2.08 22.49 0.50
C GLY A 359 -1.96 21.03 0.91
N ILE A 360 -1.72 20.16 -0.06
CA ILE A 360 -1.60 18.72 0.15
C ILE A 360 -0.16 18.42 0.63
N GLN A 361 0.01 18.00 1.88
CA GLN A 361 1.29 17.59 2.47
C GLN A 361 1.12 16.18 3.07
N GLY A 362 1.99 15.23 2.68
CA GLY A 362 1.98 13.86 3.21
C GLY A 362 1.09 12.85 2.46
N ILE A 363 1.23 12.78 1.12
CA ILE A 363 0.39 11.95 0.23
C ILE A 363 1.20 10.94 -0.58
N ASP A 364 2.46 10.66 -0.20
CA ASP A 364 3.37 9.82 -1.00
C ASP A 364 2.78 8.44 -1.34
N ARG A 365 2.02 7.83 -0.42
CA ARG A 365 1.34 6.54 -0.65
C ARG A 365 0.24 6.55 -1.73
N TYR A 366 -0.29 7.72 -2.08
CA TYR A 366 -1.28 7.89 -3.16
C TYR A 366 -0.62 8.24 -4.51
N PHE A 367 0.70 8.42 -4.53
CA PHE A 367 1.48 8.71 -5.74
C PHE A 367 2.43 7.55 -6.13
N GLY A 368 2.22 6.36 -5.55
CA GLY A 368 3.03 5.18 -5.86
C GLY A 368 2.93 4.70 -7.30
N GLU A 369 1.96 5.19 -8.08
CA GLU A 369 1.91 5.00 -9.52
C GLU A 369 3.12 5.61 -10.26
N ILE A 370 3.80 6.60 -9.68
CA ILE A 370 5.05 7.17 -10.21
C ILE A 370 6.15 6.10 -10.20
N LEU A 371 6.34 5.42 -9.08
CA LEU A 371 7.30 4.32 -8.94
C LEU A 371 6.97 3.20 -9.95
N LEU A 372 5.69 2.83 -10.08
CA LEU A 372 5.28 1.82 -11.05
C LEU A 372 5.49 2.26 -12.50
N GLY A 373 5.26 3.54 -12.82
CA GLY A 373 5.59 4.14 -14.12
C GLY A 373 7.08 4.06 -14.43
N PHE A 374 7.94 4.38 -13.44
CA PHE A 374 9.39 4.24 -13.53
C PHE A 374 9.82 2.79 -13.77
N LEU A 375 9.34 1.85 -12.96
CA LEU A 375 9.66 0.42 -13.11
C LEU A 375 9.21 -0.11 -14.47
N GLY A 376 8.00 0.25 -14.91
CA GLY A 376 7.45 -0.18 -16.18
C GLY A 376 8.22 0.35 -17.40
N ILE A 377 8.51 1.66 -17.44
CA ILE A 377 9.34 2.24 -18.50
C ILE A 377 10.77 1.69 -18.46
N GLY A 378 11.35 1.52 -17.26
CA GLY A 378 12.65 0.90 -17.08
C GLY A 378 12.69 -0.52 -17.65
N ALA A 379 11.67 -1.33 -17.35
CA ALA A 379 11.53 -2.67 -17.91
C ALA A 379 11.45 -2.65 -19.44
N VAL A 380 10.62 -1.78 -20.03
CA VAL A 380 10.54 -1.66 -21.50
C VAL A 380 11.89 -1.23 -22.08
N CYS A 381 12.57 -0.25 -21.48
CA CYS A 381 13.89 0.19 -21.92
C CYS A 381 14.90 -0.95 -21.92
N ILE A 382 14.96 -1.73 -20.83
CA ILE A 382 15.81 -2.92 -20.71
C ILE A 382 15.50 -3.92 -21.82
N LEU A 383 14.22 -4.21 -22.11
CA LEU A 383 13.86 -5.16 -23.17
C LEU A 383 14.37 -4.74 -24.55
N ARG A 384 14.37 -3.43 -24.84
CA ARG A 384 14.82 -2.84 -26.12
C ARG A 384 16.35 -2.82 -26.24
N ILE A 385 17.05 -2.29 -25.23
CA ILE A 385 18.53 -2.19 -25.29
C ILE A 385 19.20 -3.57 -25.20
N SER A 386 18.54 -4.55 -24.58
CA SER A 386 19.05 -5.91 -24.47
C SER A 386 19.05 -6.71 -25.77
N ASP A 387 18.55 -6.14 -26.87
CA ASP A 387 18.75 -6.70 -28.21
C ASP A 387 20.22 -6.64 -28.66
N ILE A 388 21.00 -5.71 -28.07
CA ILE A 388 22.43 -5.59 -28.32
C ILE A 388 23.17 -6.50 -27.31
N PRO A 389 23.84 -7.59 -27.73
CA PRO A 389 24.40 -8.59 -26.81
C PRO A 389 25.40 -8.02 -25.79
N ILE A 390 26.24 -7.08 -26.21
CA ILE A 390 27.23 -6.42 -25.35
C ILE A 390 26.54 -5.61 -24.26
N VAL A 391 25.50 -4.85 -24.62
CA VAL A 391 24.72 -4.04 -23.67
C VAL A 391 23.99 -4.95 -22.68
N LYS A 392 23.35 -6.02 -23.18
CA LYS A 392 22.68 -7.02 -22.34
C LYS A 392 23.61 -7.62 -21.28
N PHE A 393 24.81 -8.03 -21.68
CA PHE A 393 25.81 -8.58 -20.76
C PHE A 393 26.34 -7.53 -19.78
N GLY A 394 26.65 -6.32 -20.26
CA GLY A 394 27.07 -5.19 -19.44
C GLY A 394 26.04 -4.83 -18.37
N LEU A 395 24.75 -4.77 -18.71
CA LEU A 395 23.66 -4.55 -17.75
C LEU A 395 23.60 -5.65 -16.71
N GLY A 396 23.75 -6.92 -17.13
CA GLY A 396 23.79 -8.05 -16.20
C GLY A 396 24.91 -7.91 -15.17
N ILE A 397 26.11 -7.51 -15.59
CA ILE A 397 27.23 -7.24 -14.67
C ILE A 397 26.93 -6.07 -13.75
N VAL A 398 26.48 -4.93 -14.29
CA VAL A 398 26.19 -3.72 -13.50
C VAL A 398 25.15 -4.02 -12.43
N PHE A 399 24.05 -4.70 -12.80
CA PHE A 399 23.03 -5.07 -11.82
C PHE A 399 23.54 -6.08 -10.80
N PHE A 400 24.33 -7.07 -11.22
CA PHE A 400 24.93 -8.04 -10.30
C PHE A 400 25.84 -7.37 -9.27
N LEU A 401 26.71 -6.44 -9.70
CA LEU A 401 27.57 -5.66 -8.79
C LEU A 401 26.74 -4.77 -7.85
N GLY A 402 25.69 -4.13 -8.36
CA GLY A 402 24.75 -3.36 -7.54
C GLY A 402 24.08 -4.21 -6.46
N ILE A 403 23.68 -5.43 -6.79
CA ILE A 403 23.10 -6.39 -5.83
C ILE A 403 24.13 -6.80 -4.79
N LEU A 404 25.36 -7.13 -5.20
CA LEU A 404 26.43 -7.49 -4.26
C LEU A 404 26.74 -6.34 -3.30
N PHE A 405 26.79 -5.10 -3.81
CA PHE A 405 26.93 -3.92 -2.98
C PHE A 405 25.75 -3.77 -2.00
N GLY A 406 24.52 -3.98 -2.46
CA GLY A 406 23.33 -3.93 -1.63
C GLY A 406 23.33 -5.00 -0.52
N ILE A 407 23.74 -6.23 -0.84
CA ILE A 407 23.92 -7.32 0.13
C ILE A 407 24.98 -6.94 1.16
N TYR A 408 26.15 -6.48 0.71
CA TYR A 408 27.23 -6.05 1.59
C TYR A 408 26.80 -4.89 2.50
N SER A 409 26.14 -3.88 1.94
CA SER A 409 25.62 -2.74 2.71
C SER A 409 24.58 -3.16 3.74
N SER A 410 23.72 -4.12 3.38
CA SER A 410 22.72 -4.67 4.30
C SER A 410 23.40 -5.44 5.44
N TYR A 411 24.33 -6.33 5.12
CA TYR A 411 25.03 -7.17 6.08
C TYR A 411 25.92 -6.37 7.04
N SER A 412 26.70 -5.42 6.51
CA SER A 412 27.63 -4.59 7.30
C SER A 412 26.94 -3.73 8.36
N LYS A 413 25.65 -3.43 8.19
CA LYS A 413 24.87 -2.67 9.16
C LYS A 413 24.10 -3.58 10.14
N GLY A 414 24.19 -4.90 10.00
CA GLY A 414 23.46 -5.90 10.79
C GLY A 414 22.13 -6.33 10.16
N LEU A 415 21.68 -7.53 10.54
CA LEU A 415 20.44 -8.16 10.10
C LEU A 415 19.70 -8.75 11.31
N GLY A 416 18.37 -8.74 11.27
CA GLY A 416 17.52 -9.34 12.29
C GLY A 416 16.15 -9.72 11.74
N LEU A 417 15.48 -10.63 12.43
CA LEU A 417 14.13 -11.08 12.08
C LEU A 417 13.09 -10.71 13.15
N THR A 418 13.53 -10.50 14.40
CA THR A 418 12.67 -10.16 15.53
C THR A 418 12.88 -8.71 15.92
N TYR A 419 11.80 -7.97 16.09
CA TYR A 419 11.83 -6.59 16.52
C TYR A 419 10.93 -6.43 17.73
N TYR A 420 11.50 -5.89 18.81
CA TYR A 420 10.72 -5.53 19.98
C TYR A 420 10.87 -4.02 20.23
N PRO A 421 9.81 -3.21 19.97
CA PRO A 421 9.92 -1.77 20.07
C PRO A 421 10.31 -1.34 21.48
N GLU A 422 11.33 -0.48 21.62
CA GLU A 422 11.83 0.00 22.92
C GLU A 422 10.71 0.65 23.75
N LYS A 423 9.81 1.38 23.09
CA LYS A 423 8.63 1.98 23.72
C LYS A 423 7.70 0.93 24.33
N VAL A 424 7.48 -0.18 23.63
CA VAL A 424 6.65 -1.29 24.13
C VAL A 424 7.38 -2.02 25.26
N ALA A 425 8.70 -2.21 25.16
CA ALA A 425 9.51 -2.80 26.22
C ALA A 425 9.39 -2.02 27.54
N CYS A 426 9.58 -0.70 27.49
CA CYS A 426 9.43 0.17 28.66
C CYS A 426 8.02 0.10 29.26
N LEU A 427 6.99 0.11 28.42
CA LEU A 427 5.60 0.01 28.87
C LEU A 427 5.29 -1.34 29.52
N ASP A 428 5.86 -2.43 29.00
CA ASP A 428 5.73 -3.76 29.59
C ASP A 428 6.40 -3.87 30.97
N GLU A 429 7.56 -3.24 31.18
CA GLU A 429 8.20 -3.16 32.50
C GLU A 429 7.33 -2.39 33.51
N LEU A 430 6.77 -1.25 33.09
CA LEU A 430 5.84 -0.48 33.92
C LEU A 430 4.55 -1.25 34.20
N ALA A 431 4.05 -2.00 33.21
CA ALA A 431 2.85 -2.80 33.34
C ALA A 431 3.02 -3.97 34.32
N GLU A 432 4.19 -4.60 34.33
CA GLU A 432 4.54 -5.63 35.29
C GLU A 432 4.58 -5.09 36.73
N LYS A 433 5.19 -3.91 36.92
CA LYS A 433 5.28 -3.27 38.24
C LYS A 433 3.94 -2.78 38.78
N ASN A 434 3.08 -2.24 37.91
CA ASN A 434 1.84 -1.57 38.31
C ASN A 434 0.57 -2.39 37.97
N HIS A 435 0.74 -3.63 37.52
CA HIS A 435 -0.35 -4.53 37.09
C HIS A 435 -1.29 -3.91 36.04
N TRP A 436 -0.74 -3.14 35.10
CA TRP A 436 -1.55 -2.52 34.05
C TRP A 436 -2.10 -3.56 33.07
N LYS A 437 -3.33 -3.32 32.61
CA LYS A 437 -3.96 -4.14 31.58
C LYS A 437 -4.59 -3.29 30.47
N ARG A 438 -5.41 -2.32 30.82
CA ARG A 438 -6.11 -1.44 29.87
C ARG A 438 -5.79 0.01 30.13
N GLY A 439 -5.65 0.79 29.05
CA GLY A 439 -5.28 2.19 29.14
C GLY A 439 -5.85 3.06 28.03
N VAL A 440 -5.58 4.35 28.13
CA VAL A 440 -5.93 5.37 27.15
C VAL A 440 -4.66 5.74 26.38
N ALA A 441 -4.70 5.69 25.05
CA ALA A 441 -3.58 6.13 24.22
C ALA A 441 -4.05 6.67 22.88
N SER A 442 -3.17 7.41 22.21
CA SER A 442 -3.40 7.84 20.83
C SER A 442 -3.07 6.74 19.81
N PHE A 443 -3.57 6.92 18.59
CA PHE A 443 -3.44 6.03 17.43
C PHE A 443 -2.06 5.37 17.30
N TRP A 444 -0.97 6.12 17.45
CA TRP A 444 0.40 5.64 17.20
C TRP A 444 0.94 4.64 18.22
N TYR A 445 0.31 4.55 19.40
CA TYR A 445 0.73 3.63 20.46
C TYR A 445 -0.06 2.33 20.46
N VAL A 446 -1.35 2.40 20.10
CA VAL A 446 -2.30 1.32 20.38
C VAL A 446 -1.94 0.01 19.69
N ARG A 447 -1.67 0.05 18.38
CA ARG A 447 -1.45 -1.18 17.61
C ARG A 447 -0.08 -1.81 17.86
N PRO A 448 1.03 -1.05 17.89
CA PRO A 448 2.32 -1.61 18.30
C PRO A 448 2.24 -2.28 19.67
N MET A 449 1.54 -1.67 20.64
CA MET A 449 1.36 -2.27 21.96
C MET A 449 0.54 -3.56 21.90
N ARG A 450 -0.64 -3.55 21.26
CA ARG A 450 -1.50 -4.76 21.17
C ARG A 450 -0.84 -5.90 20.39
N VAL A 451 0.04 -5.60 19.45
CA VAL A 451 0.74 -6.61 18.64
C VAL A 451 1.98 -7.17 19.34
N PHE A 452 2.80 -6.30 19.94
CA PHE A 452 4.12 -6.70 20.45
C PHE A 452 4.20 -6.87 21.97
N SER A 453 3.28 -6.29 22.76
CA SER A 453 3.32 -6.40 24.23
C SER A 453 3.26 -7.86 24.68
N LYS A 454 4.21 -8.24 25.52
CA LYS A 454 4.29 -9.56 26.18
C LYS A 454 3.48 -9.60 27.47
N LYS A 455 3.09 -8.44 28.01
CA LYS A 455 2.26 -8.33 29.24
C LYS A 455 0.76 -8.24 28.97
N GLY A 456 0.36 -8.27 27.69
CA GLY A 456 -1.04 -8.21 27.26
C GLY A 456 -1.65 -6.84 27.51
N LEU A 457 -0.92 -5.77 27.19
CA LEU A 457 -1.43 -4.41 27.26
C LEU A 457 -2.45 -4.15 26.15
N GLU A 458 -3.61 -3.65 26.54
CA GLU A 458 -4.72 -3.36 25.63
C GLU A 458 -5.19 -1.90 25.77
N PRO A 459 -4.36 -0.93 25.33
CA PRO A 459 -4.80 0.45 25.25
C PRO A 459 -5.93 0.62 24.22
N ASP A 460 -6.84 1.55 24.48
CA ASP A 460 -7.90 1.92 23.54
C ASP A 460 -7.52 3.25 22.85
N ASP A 461 -7.92 3.38 21.59
CA ASP A 461 -7.48 4.44 20.66
C ASP A 461 -8.39 5.66 20.70
N TYR A 462 -7.83 6.76 21.16
CA TYR A 462 -8.53 8.02 21.30
C TYR A 462 -7.88 9.13 20.47
N LEU A 463 -8.72 10.04 19.98
CA LEU A 463 -8.31 11.33 19.47
C LEU A 463 -7.78 12.22 20.60
N TYR A 464 -7.15 13.33 20.21
CA TYR A 464 -6.54 14.28 21.14
C TYR A 464 -7.48 14.69 22.30
N ASP A 465 -8.76 14.91 22.02
CA ASP A 465 -9.77 15.34 22.98
C ASP A 465 -10.50 14.19 23.70
N LEU A 466 -9.99 12.97 23.62
CA LEU A 466 -10.63 11.72 24.06
C LEU A 466 -11.95 11.40 23.33
N MET A 467 -12.14 11.93 22.12
CA MET A 467 -13.15 11.40 21.21
C MET A 467 -12.72 10.04 20.65
N LEU A 468 -13.71 9.19 20.35
CA LEU A 468 -13.48 7.83 19.89
C LEU A 468 -12.83 7.82 18.51
N PHE A 469 -11.67 7.17 18.38
CA PHE A 469 -11.11 6.88 17.07
C PHE A 469 -11.69 5.56 16.56
N TYR A 470 -12.70 5.66 15.69
CA TYR A 470 -13.45 4.48 15.23
C TYR A 470 -12.82 3.83 13.99
N TRP A 471 -11.91 4.50 13.26
CA TRP A 471 -11.25 3.89 12.11
C TRP A 471 -10.33 2.77 12.57
N GLN A 472 -10.46 1.61 11.91
CA GLN A 472 -9.65 0.42 12.12
C GLN A 472 -9.74 -0.18 13.54
N ASN A 473 -10.80 0.12 14.29
CA ASN A 473 -10.99 -0.30 15.68
C ASN A 473 -12.36 -0.95 15.88
N ASN A 474 -12.46 -1.84 16.86
CA ASN A 474 -13.75 -2.41 17.28
C ASN A 474 -14.35 -1.53 18.39
N LEU A 475 -15.61 -1.10 18.22
CA LEU A 475 -16.30 -0.26 19.20
C LEU A 475 -16.44 -0.91 20.58
N ASN A 476 -16.49 -2.25 20.65
CA ASN A 476 -16.52 -3.00 21.89
C ASN A 476 -15.30 -2.73 22.79
N TRP A 477 -14.18 -2.26 22.22
CA TRP A 477 -13.00 -1.85 22.99
C TRP A 477 -13.32 -0.71 23.96
N PHE A 478 -14.19 0.21 23.56
CA PHE A 478 -14.59 1.37 24.36
C PHE A 478 -15.77 1.06 25.30
N GLU A 479 -16.56 0.02 25.00
CA GLU A 479 -17.78 -0.33 25.74
C GLU A 479 -17.54 -1.32 26.89
N ARG A 480 -16.41 -2.04 26.91
CA ARG A 480 -16.08 -2.98 27.98
C ARG A 480 -15.86 -2.26 29.32
N GLU A 481 -16.36 -2.82 30.41
CA GLU A 481 -16.18 -2.26 31.76
C GLU A 481 -14.96 -2.85 32.46
N ASN A 482 -14.64 -4.12 32.18
CA ASN A 482 -13.56 -4.85 32.79
C ASN A 482 -12.51 -5.28 31.74
N PRO A 483 -11.20 -5.15 32.05
CA PRO A 483 -10.65 -4.44 33.20
C PRO A 483 -10.86 -2.91 33.09
N PRO A 484 -10.81 -2.17 34.22
CA PRO A 484 -10.88 -0.70 34.20
C PRO A 484 -9.63 -0.12 33.52
N TYR A 485 -9.72 1.14 33.09
CA TYR A 485 -8.57 1.91 32.64
C TYR A 485 -7.63 2.20 33.81
N THR A 486 -6.41 1.64 33.77
CA THR A 486 -5.40 1.76 34.84
C THR A 486 -4.22 2.64 34.45
N PHE A 487 -4.11 3.02 33.17
CA PHE A 487 -3.05 3.91 32.72
C PHE A 487 -3.45 4.81 31.55
N ALA A 488 -2.70 5.88 31.31
CA ALA A 488 -2.79 6.68 30.10
C ALA A 488 -1.41 7.10 29.58
N ILE A 489 -1.22 7.03 28.26
CA ILE A 489 -0.05 7.56 27.55
C ILE A 489 -0.43 8.97 27.09
N ILE A 490 0.23 9.99 27.64
CA ILE A 490 -0.17 11.39 27.43
C ILE A 490 0.25 11.93 26.04
N ASP A 491 1.15 11.24 25.33
CA ASP A 491 1.53 11.65 23.97
C ASP A 491 0.38 11.43 22.96
N GLY A 492 -0.07 12.53 22.36
CA GLY A 492 -1.18 12.57 21.41
C GLY A 492 -2.57 12.65 22.03
N VAL A 493 -2.70 12.83 23.35
CA VAL A 493 -3.98 13.10 24.05
C VAL A 493 -3.86 14.31 24.97
N ASP A 494 -4.98 14.99 25.23
CA ASP A 494 -5.03 16.17 26.09
C ASP A 494 -4.97 15.76 27.57
N GLU A 495 -3.84 16.07 28.20
CA GLU A 495 -3.58 15.79 29.62
C GLU A 495 -4.69 16.32 30.54
N LYS A 496 -5.22 17.53 30.29
CA LYS A 496 -6.24 18.14 31.15
C LYS A 496 -7.54 17.36 31.06
N ILE A 497 -7.89 16.89 29.86
CA ILE A 497 -9.09 16.08 29.65
C ILE A 497 -8.90 14.70 30.30
N VAL A 498 -7.72 14.08 30.16
CA VAL A 498 -7.39 12.82 30.83
C VAL A 498 -7.55 12.94 32.35
N ARG A 499 -6.94 13.93 32.99
CA ARG A 499 -7.08 14.16 34.45
C ARG A 499 -8.53 14.39 34.86
N LYS A 500 -9.28 15.17 34.07
CA LYS A 500 -10.70 15.42 34.34
C LYS A 500 -11.54 14.14 34.29
N LYS A 501 -11.29 13.25 33.33
CA LYS A 501 -12.08 12.03 33.10
C LYS A 501 -11.64 10.87 33.99
N MET A 502 -10.34 10.70 34.20
CA MET A 502 -9.74 9.57 34.91
C MET A 502 -9.40 9.87 36.38
N GLY A 503 -9.38 11.15 36.77
CA GLY A 503 -8.91 11.61 38.08
C GLY A 503 -7.43 12.01 38.05
N GLU A 504 -6.93 12.49 39.18
CA GLU A 504 -5.49 12.76 39.32
C GLU A 504 -4.68 11.45 39.31
N PRO A 505 -3.54 11.40 38.60
CA PRO A 505 -2.72 10.20 38.53
C PRO A 505 -2.12 9.88 39.90
N LEU A 506 -2.12 8.59 40.26
CA LEU A 506 -1.43 8.10 41.46
C LEU A 506 0.08 8.26 41.36
N SER A 507 0.59 8.05 40.14
CA SER A 507 2.01 8.18 39.82
C SER A 507 2.18 8.54 38.36
N ILE A 508 3.29 9.21 38.07
CA ILE A 508 3.70 9.55 36.72
C ILE A 508 5.04 8.86 36.48
N SER A 509 5.05 7.94 35.52
CA SER A 509 6.26 7.29 35.01
C SER A 509 6.62 7.87 33.64
N TYR A 510 7.80 7.56 33.13
CA TYR A 510 8.25 8.08 31.83
C TYR A 510 8.86 6.97 30.98
N CYS A 511 8.43 6.90 29.71
CA CYS A 511 9.10 6.13 28.67
C CYS A 511 9.53 7.10 27.57
N ASP A 512 10.84 7.23 27.31
CA ASP A 512 11.37 8.20 26.34
C ASP A 512 10.83 9.63 26.52
N LYS A 513 10.86 10.11 27.78
CA LYS A 513 10.32 11.43 28.20
C LYS A 513 8.81 11.62 28.01
N ILE A 514 8.09 10.60 27.56
CA ILE A 514 6.63 10.63 27.45
C ILE A 514 6.03 10.32 28.83
N PRO A 515 5.14 11.18 29.36
CA PRO A 515 4.47 10.91 30.63
C PRO A 515 3.46 9.77 30.48
N ILE A 516 3.57 8.79 31.39
CA ILE A 516 2.64 7.67 31.52
C ILE A 516 1.99 7.74 32.89
N TYR A 517 0.67 7.93 32.91
CA TYR A 517 -0.10 8.18 34.13
C TYR A 517 -0.68 6.87 34.63
N THR A 518 -0.59 6.61 35.94
CA THR A 518 -1.23 5.48 36.61
C THR A 518 -2.51 5.92 37.30
N PHE A 519 -3.58 5.13 37.18
CA PHE A 519 -4.85 5.36 37.87
C PHE A 519 -5.28 4.12 38.66
N ALA A 520 -5.99 4.33 39.78
CA ALA A 520 -6.67 3.26 40.53
C ALA A 520 -8.11 3.64 40.87
N SER A 521 -8.80 4.32 39.94
CA SER A 521 -10.18 4.78 40.11
C SER A 521 -11.15 4.02 39.20
N PRO A 522 -11.57 2.78 39.56
CA PRO A 522 -12.54 2.01 38.78
C PRO A 522 -13.84 2.77 38.50
N GLU A 523 -14.31 3.59 39.44
CA GLU A 523 -15.52 4.39 39.30
C GLU A 523 -15.42 5.41 38.16
N LYS A 524 -14.28 6.12 38.07
CA LYS A 524 -14.00 7.07 36.98
C LYS A 524 -13.87 6.36 35.64
N SER A 525 -13.22 5.20 35.62
CA SER A 525 -13.18 4.34 34.44
C SER A 525 -14.59 3.94 33.99
N LEU A 526 -15.47 3.54 34.92
CA LEU A 526 -16.84 3.14 34.62
C LEU A 526 -17.69 4.32 34.12
N GLU A 527 -17.54 5.51 34.71
CA GLU A 527 -18.17 6.76 34.26
C GLU A 527 -17.76 7.06 32.81
N PHE A 528 -16.47 6.97 32.51
CA PHE A 528 -15.94 7.20 31.17
C PHE A 528 -16.44 6.17 30.14
N VAL A 529 -16.53 4.89 30.51
CA VAL A 529 -17.11 3.84 29.66
C VAL A 529 -18.60 4.10 29.37
N LYS A 530 -19.37 4.56 30.36
CA LYS A 530 -20.79 4.92 30.16
C LYS A 530 -20.95 6.10 29.20
N GLU A 531 -20.08 7.11 29.31
CA GLU A 531 -20.04 8.21 28.34
C GLU A 531 -19.71 7.73 26.93
N ASN A 532 -18.74 6.82 26.79
CA ASN A 532 -18.38 6.25 25.50
C ASN A 532 -19.54 5.46 24.88
N ARG A 533 -20.28 4.67 25.67
CA ARG A 533 -21.51 4.01 25.20
C ARG A 533 -22.53 5.02 24.69
N GLY A 534 -22.77 6.11 25.43
CA GLY A 534 -23.65 7.18 24.97
C GLY A 534 -23.20 7.81 23.65
N LYS A 535 -21.89 8.05 23.47
CA LYS A 535 -21.32 8.53 22.19
C LYS A 535 -21.53 7.52 21.07
N ILE A 536 -21.29 6.24 21.33
CA ILE A 536 -21.47 5.15 20.37
C ILE A 536 -22.94 4.98 20.01
N ASP A 537 -23.87 5.08 20.95
CA ASP A 537 -25.30 4.96 20.72
C ASP A 537 -25.84 6.14 19.91
N LEU A 538 -25.47 7.37 20.26
CA LEU A 538 -25.78 8.57 19.46
C LEU A 538 -25.21 8.45 18.04
N TRP A 539 -24.01 7.89 17.94
CA TRP A 539 -23.36 7.70 16.66
C TRP A 539 -24.02 6.59 15.84
N LYS A 540 -24.31 5.43 16.43
CA LYS A 540 -25.09 4.34 15.86
C LYS A 540 -26.45 4.88 15.40
N PHE A 541 -27.10 5.75 16.17
CA PHE A 541 -28.35 6.41 15.81
C PHE A 541 -28.21 7.37 14.62
N SER A 542 -27.18 8.21 14.61
CA SER A 542 -26.94 9.16 13.50
C SER A 542 -26.46 8.51 12.21
N THR A 543 -25.85 7.32 12.30
CA THR A 543 -25.37 6.53 11.16
C THR A 543 -26.34 5.42 10.77
N SER A 544 -27.26 5.02 11.66
CA SER A 544 -28.40 4.16 11.37
C SER A 544 -29.35 4.91 10.46
N ARG A 545 -29.00 4.82 9.18
CA ARG A 545 -29.91 4.90 8.05
C ARG A 545 -30.94 3.79 8.22
N TYR A 546 -31.99 4.07 8.98
CA TYR A 546 -33.30 3.49 8.68
C TYR A 546 -33.69 3.87 7.24
#